data_AF-A0A4U1J605-F1
#
_entry.id   AF-A0A4U1J605-F1
#
_cell.length_a   1.000
_cell.length_b   1.000
_cell.length_c   1.000
_cell.angle_alpha   90.00
_cell.angle_beta   90.00
_cell.angle_gamma   90.00
#
_symmetry.space_group_name_H-M   'P 1'
#
loop_
_entity.id
_entity.type
_entity.pdbx_description
1 polymer ?
#
loop_
_entity_poly.entity_id
_entity_poly.type
_entity_poly.pdbx_seq_one_letter_code
_entity_poly.pdbx_strand_id
1 'polypeptide(L)'
;MATHLRTNTSAQLAADICASIADGLSSDETTKHLAPLWESLTARGDTLSAERRKLERALGRARARLAVADAQWDPEVAAFGRDVVDKTGGRRDAPPYTRFFKDVSPSAAQAFGIEREVKQGRAWLDELGRNPDEPLALQWTLRLGSVTNKLDGSATERADRLRALALQSTSEELYVEDINLELDRLEGDLKKLFPGQPKRVAAFLEPTRPKRKREVGSTDEGLEGEDS
;
A
#
# COMPACT_ATOMS: atom_id res chain seq x y z
N MET A 1 27.34 21.48 -8.78
CA MET A 1 27.05 20.41 -7.84
C MET A 1 25.65 19.92 -8.11
N ALA A 2 25.52 18.68 -8.55
CA ALA A 2 24.24 17.98 -8.63
C ALA A 2 23.62 17.95 -7.24
N THR A 3 22.31 18.14 -7.15
CA THR A 3 21.60 17.96 -5.88
C THR A 3 21.09 16.53 -5.85
N HIS A 4 21.47 15.76 -4.83
CA HIS A 4 20.95 14.41 -4.65
C HIS A 4 19.44 14.44 -4.40
N LEU A 5 18.75 13.50 -5.02
CA LEU A 5 17.36 13.21 -4.76
C LEU A 5 17.22 12.65 -3.34
N ARG A 6 16.12 13.01 -2.67
CA ARG A 6 15.81 12.45 -1.35
C ARG A 6 15.34 11.02 -1.52
N THR A 7 15.64 10.14 -0.56
CA THR A 7 15.21 8.73 -0.58
C THR A 7 13.70 8.55 -0.64
N ASN A 8 12.91 9.54 -0.22
CA ASN A 8 11.44 9.53 -0.33
C ASN A 8 10.90 10.16 -1.61
N THR A 9 11.75 10.50 -2.58
CA THR A 9 11.31 10.95 -3.91
C THR A 9 10.57 9.82 -4.61
N SER A 10 9.39 10.12 -5.17
CA SER A 10 8.62 9.11 -5.90
C SER A 10 9.33 8.69 -7.19
N ALA A 11 9.14 7.43 -7.60
CA ALA A 11 9.70 6.93 -8.85
C ALA A 11 9.32 7.77 -10.08
N GLN A 12 8.08 8.31 -10.10
CA GLN A 12 7.65 9.21 -11.18
C GLN A 12 8.46 10.50 -11.20
N LEU A 13 8.61 11.18 -10.05
CA LEU A 13 9.36 12.45 -10.01
C LEU A 13 10.83 12.21 -10.37
N ALA A 14 11.41 11.10 -9.92
CA ALA A 14 12.75 10.69 -10.29
C ALA A 14 12.88 10.41 -11.80
N ALA A 15 11.89 9.75 -12.42
CA ALA A 15 11.83 9.54 -13.87
C ALA A 15 11.74 10.86 -14.64
N ASP A 16 10.90 11.80 -14.22
CA ASP A 16 10.75 13.11 -14.85
C ASP A 16 12.07 13.91 -14.84
N ILE A 17 12.83 13.80 -13.74
CA ILE A 17 14.17 14.40 -13.63
C ILE A 17 15.14 13.73 -14.60
N CYS A 18 15.15 12.40 -14.68
CA CYS A 18 15.99 11.66 -15.62
C CYS A 18 15.66 12.01 -17.08
N ALA A 19 14.37 12.13 -17.42
CA ALA A 19 13.92 12.52 -18.75
C ALA A 19 14.42 13.91 -19.12
N SER A 20 14.30 14.87 -18.20
CA SER A 20 14.78 16.24 -18.40
C SER A 20 16.29 16.30 -18.60
N ILE A 21 17.05 15.45 -17.90
CA ILE A 21 18.51 15.32 -18.09
C ILE A 21 18.82 14.69 -19.46
N ALA A 22 18.13 13.60 -19.82
CA ALA A 22 18.29 12.93 -21.11
C ALA A 22 18.05 13.89 -22.29
N ASP A 23 16.97 14.68 -22.24
CA ASP A 23 16.65 15.71 -23.23
C ASP A 23 17.73 16.79 -23.32
N GLY A 24 18.22 17.24 -22.17
CA GLY A 24 19.35 18.17 -22.11
C GLY A 24 20.57 17.60 -22.82
N LEU A 25 20.96 16.36 -22.48
CA LEU A 25 22.16 15.70 -23.04
C LEU A 25 22.02 15.42 -24.53
N SER A 26 20.85 14.97 -25.00
CA SER A 26 20.59 14.64 -26.41
C SER A 26 20.56 15.86 -27.31
N SER A 27 20.20 17.04 -26.76
CA SER A 27 20.20 18.31 -27.48
C SER A 27 21.59 18.89 -27.78
N ASP A 28 22.66 18.36 -27.15
CA ASP A 28 24.03 18.83 -27.32
C ASP A 28 24.92 17.74 -27.93
N GLU A 29 25.51 18.04 -29.09
CA GLU A 29 26.34 17.12 -29.87
C GLU A 29 27.51 16.52 -29.08
N THR A 30 28.04 17.25 -28.09
CA THR A 30 29.17 16.79 -27.26
C THR A 30 28.72 15.77 -26.23
N THR A 31 27.51 15.92 -25.67
CA THR A 31 27.01 15.08 -24.58
C THR A 31 25.99 14.03 -24.97
N LYS A 32 25.49 14.04 -26.22
CA LYS A 32 24.44 13.12 -26.67
C LYS A 32 24.71 11.64 -26.40
N HIS A 33 25.98 11.24 -26.38
CA HIS A 33 26.39 9.87 -26.08
C HIS A 33 26.11 9.43 -24.62
N LEU A 34 25.89 10.37 -23.71
CA LEU A 34 25.53 10.13 -22.32
C LEU A 34 24.02 9.97 -22.11
N ALA A 35 23.19 10.44 -23.05
CA ALA A 35 21.72 10.43 -22.93
C ALA A 35 21.10 9.02 -22.76
N PRO A 36 21.56 7.94 -23.45
CA PRO A 36 20.89 6.64 -23.39
C PRO A 36 20.77 6.02 -21.99
N LEU A 37 21.72 6.29 -21.09
CA LEU A 37 21.63 5.85 -19.70
C LEU A 37 20.44 6.49 -18.98
N TRP A 38 20.25 7.80 -19.17
CA TRP A 38 19.18 8.57 -18.55
C TRP A 38 17.80 8.24 -19.14
N GLU A 39 17.74 7.93 -20.43
CA GLU A 39 16.53 7.37 -21.06
C GLU A 39 16.17 6.01 -20.44
N SER A 40 17.16 5.15 -20.20
CA SER A 40 16.94 3.86 -19.54
C SER A 40 16.47 4.00 -18.09
N LEU A 41 17.04 4.95 -17.33
CA LEU A 41 16.59 5.26 -15.97
C LEU A 41 15.16 5.79 -15.96
N THR A 42 14.81 6.67 -16.91
CA THR A 42 13.44 7.16 -17.11
C THR A 42 12.45 6.01 -17.31
N ALA A 43 12.75 5.11 -18.25
CA ALA A 43 11.89 3.96 -18.54
C ALA A 43 11.73 3.01 -17.33
N ARG A 44 12.80 2.83 -16.53
CA ARG A 44 12.75 2.07 -15.27
C ARG A 44 11.83 2.74 -14.26
N GLY A 45 11.95 4.05 -14.06
CA GLY A 45 11.09 4.81 -13.16
C GLY A 45 9.60 4.79 -13.57
N ASP A 46 9.31 4.90 -14.86
CA ASP A 46 7.95 4.77 -15.40
C ASP A 46 7.34 3.39 -15.11
N THR A 47 8.14 2.34 -15.25
CA THR A 47 7.74 0.96 -14.93
C THR A 47 7.41 0.83 -13.45
N LEU A 48 8.31 1.30 -12.56
CA LEU A 48 8.08 1.28 -11.11
C LEU A 48 6.83 2.07 -10.71
N SER A 49 6.61 3.26 -11.29
CA SER A 49 5.42 4.10 -11.08
C SER A 49 4.13 3.41 -11.53
N ALA A 50 4.14 2.71 -12.66
CA ALA A 50 3.01 1.93 -13.14
C ALA A 50 2.69 0.74 -12.22
N GLU A 51 3.71 0.02 -11.77
CA GLU A 51 3.60 -1.11 -10.84
C GLU A 51 3.04 -0.68 -9.48
N ARG A 52 3.54 0.43 -8.92
CA ARG A 52 3.02 0.98 -7.66
C ARG A 52 1.52 1.25 -7.73
N ARG A 53 1.07 1.97 -8.77
CA ARG A 53 -0.36 2.26 -8.99
C ARG A 53 -1.20 0.98 -9.12
N LYS A 54 -0.66 -0.06 -9.77
CA LYS A 54 -1.33 -1.36 -9.88
C LYS A 54 -1.47 -2.05 -8.52
N LEU A 55 -0.42 -2.03 -7.70
CA LEU A 55 -0.41 -2.61 -6.36
C LEU A 55 -1.33 -1.86 -5.39
N GLU A 56 -1.32 -0.53 -5.40
CA GLU A 56 -2.22 0.30 -4.57
C GLU A 56 -3.69 0.02 -4.87
N ARG A 57 -4.06 -0.05 -6.16
CA ARG A 57 -5.43 -0.43 -6.57
C ARG A 57 -5.77 -1.85 -6.14
N ALA A 58 -4.83 -2.79 -6.23
CA ALA A 58 -5.05 -4.16 -5.78
C ALA A 58 -5.25 -4.25 -4.27
N LEU A 59 -4.47 -3.50 -3.48
CA LEU A 59 -4.62 -3.38 -2.04
C LEU A 59 -5.98 -2.76 -1.67
N GLY A 60 -6.40 -1.71 -2.38
CA GLY A 60 -7.72 -1.10 -2.21
C GLY A 60 -8.86 -2.10 -2.42
N ARG A 61 -8.79 -2.91 -3.49
CA ARG A 61 -9.75 -3.99 -3.75
C ARG A 61 -9.72 -5.10 -2.70
N ALA A 62 -8.54 -5.45 -2.18
CA ALA A 62 -8.41 -6.45 -1.13
C ALA A 62 -9.04 -5.95 0.19
N ARG A 63 -8.82 -4.68 0.55
CA ARG A 63 -9.47 -4.04 1.72
C ARG A 63 -10.99 -4.03 1.60
N ALA A 64 -11.51 -3.67 0.44
CA ALA A 64 -12.96 -3.68 0.20
C ALA A 64 -13.56 -5.08 0.32
N ARG A 65 -12.90 -6.10 -0.24
CA ARG A 65 -13.33 -7.51 -0.11
C ARG A 65 -13.29 -7.99 1.34
N LEU A 66 -12.26 -7.61 2.09
CA LEU A 66 -12.16 -7.92 3.51
C LEU A 66 -13.30 -7.30 4.31
N ALA A 67 -13.60 -6.02 4.12
CA ALA A 67 -14.70 -5.35 4.81
C ALA A 67 -16.07 -6.00 4.52
N VAL A 68 -16.30 -6.47 3.29
CA VAL A 68 -17.52 -7.22 2.96
C VAL A 68 -17.55 -8.60 3.62
N ALA A 69 -16.42 -9.30 3.67
CA ALA A 69 -16.33 -10.61 4.33
C ALA A 69 -16.55 -10.50 5.84
N ASP A 70 -15.98 -9.48 6.46
CA ASP A 70 -16.14 -9.09 7.87
C ASP A 70 -17.62 -8.84 8.22
N ALA A 71 -18.28 -7.96 7.46
CA ALA A 71 -19.70 -7.67 7.63
C ALA A 71 -20.63 -8.88 7.38
N GLN A 72 -20.18 -9.90 6.65
CA GLN A 72 -20.92 -11.15 6.45
C GLN A 72 -20.69 -12.16 7.57
N TRP A 73 -19.55 -12.08 8.26
CA TRP A 73 -19.20 -13.01 9.34
C TRP A 73 -20.01 -12.71 10.60
N ASP A 74 -20.15 -11.44 10.97
CA ASP A 74 -20.85 -11.02 12.19
C ASP A 74 -22.28 -11.57 12.33
N PRO A 75 -23.18 -11.44 11.32
CA PRO A 75 -24.55 -11.93 11.44
C PRO A 75 -24.62 -13.45 11.53
N GLU A 76 -23.71 -14.17 10.86
CA GLU A 76 -23.66 -15.63 10.91
C GLU A 76 -23.21 -16.11 12.29
N VAL A 77 -22.23 -15.43 12.92
CA VAL A 77 -21.79 -15.74 14.29
C VAL A 77 -22.88 -15.43 15.31
N ALA A 78 -23.58 -14.30 15.16
CA ALA A 78 -24.74 -13.99 16.01
C ALA A 78 -25.83 -15.06 15.88
N ALA A 79 -26.14 -15.49 14.66
CA ALA A 79 -27.15 -16.51 14.41
C ALA A 79 -26.73 -17.88 14.96
N PHE A 80 -25.46 -18.28 14.77
CA PHE A 80 -24.92 -19.48 15.38
C PHE A 80 -25.00 -19.45 16.90
N GLY A 81 -24.61 -18.32 17.52
CA GLY A 81 -24.69 -18.12 18.96
C GLY A 81 -26.13 -18.26 19.48
N ARG A 82 -27.12 -17.71 18.77
CA ARG A 82 -28.54 -17.85 19.12
C ARG A 82 -28.98 -19.31 19.08
N ASP A 83 -28.68 -20.04 18.01
CA ASP A 83 -29.07 -21.44 17.87
C ASP A 83 -28.47 -22.33 18.97
N VAL A 84 -27.22 -22.08 19.36
CA VAL A 84 -26.58 -22.81 20.46
C VAL A 84 -27.26 -22.51 21.80
N VAL A 85 -27.63 -21.25 22.06
CA VAL A 85 -28.39 -20.86 23.25
C VAL A 85 -29.77 -21.54 23.25
N ASP A 86 -30.46 -21.56 22.12
CA ASP A 86 -31.78 -22.18 21.98
C ASP A 86 -31.72 -23.69 22.24
N LYS A 87 -30.68 -24.37 21.76
CA LYS A 87 -30.45 -25.81 22.03
C LYS A 87 -30.24 -26.13 23.51
N THR A 88 -29.75 -25.17 24.30
CA THR A 88 -29.61 -25.32 25.77
C THR A 88 -30.84 -24.88 26.55
N GLY A 89 -31.87 -24.32 25.89
CA GLY A 89 -32.98 -23.65 26.55
C GLY A 89 -32.53 -22.45 27.37
N GLY A 90 -31.48 -21.73 26.91
CA GLY A 90 -30.92 -20.58 27.61
C GLY A 90 -29.81 -20.89 28.61
N ARG A 91 -29.53 -22.18 28.90
CA ARG A 91 -28.53 -22.59 29.90
C ARG A 91 -27.10 -22.48 29.39
N ARG A 92 -26.37 -21.49 29.88
CA ARG A 92 -24.97 -21.20 29.50
C ARG A 92 -23.93 -22.08 30.21
N ASP A 93 -24.35 -22.86 31.18
CA ASP A 93 -23.55 -23.84 31.93
C ASP A 93 -23.69 -25.27 31.39
N ALA A 94 -24.53 -25.48 30.38
CA ALA A 94 -24.81 -26.80 29.81
C ALA A 94 -24.25 -26.96 28.37
N PRO A 95 -23.90 -28.18 27.94
CA PRO A 95 -23.67 -28.47 26.52
C PRO A 95 -24.97 -28.27 25.70
N PRO A 96 -24.89 -27.80 24.44
CA PRO A 96 -23.66 -27.50 23.69
C PRO A 96 -23.00 -26.14 23.99
N TYR A 97 -23.61 -25.25 24.79
CA TYR A 97 -23.06 -23.89 25.02
C TYR A 97 -21.63 -23.91 25.55
N THR A 98 -21.35 -24.73 26.56
CA THR A 98 -19.99 -24.85 27.14
C THR A 98 -18.98 -25.55 26.22
N ARG A 99 -19.41 -26.18 25.12
CA ARG A 99 -18.49 -26.70 24.08
C ARG A 99 -17.99 -25.56 23.18
N PHE A 100 -18.88 -24.66 22.77
CA PHE A 100 -18.57 -23.61 21.78
C PHE A 100 -18.16 -22.27 22.41
N PHE A 101 -18.70 -21.93 23.58
CA PHE A 101 -18.62 -20.58 24.17
C PHE A 101 -18.13 -20.57 25.62
N LYS A 102 -17.31 -21.55 26.02
CA LYS A 102 -16.78 -21.65 27.39
C LYS A 102 -16.04 -20.40 27.86
N ASP A 103 -15.16 -19.91 26.99
CA ASP A 103 -14.21 -18.83 27.32
C ASP A 103 -14.49 -17.53 26.53
N VAL A 104 -15.37 -17.61 25.53
CA VAL A 104 -15.67 -16.52 24.61
C VAL A 104 -17.16 -16.55 24.30
N SER A 105 -17.90 -15.50 24.66
CA SER A 105 -19.30 -15.35 24.24
C SER A 105 -19.38 -14.98 22.75
N PRO A 106 -20.53 -15.20 22.07
CA PRO A 106 -20.73 -14.76 20.69
C PRO A 106 -20.44 -13.27 20.49
N SER A 107 -20.91 -12.42 21.42
CA SER A 107 -20.67 -10.98 21.39
C SER A 107 -19.21 -10.60 21.60
N ALA A 108 -18.47 -11.35 22.42
CA ALA A 108 -17.04 -11.13 22.60
C ALA A 108 -16.27 -11.53 21.33
N ALA A 109 -16.70 -12.59 20.64
CA ALA A 109 -16.09 -13.03 19.40
C ALA A 109 -16.23 -12.00 18.27
N GLN A 110 -17.34 -11.27 18.20
CA GLN A 110 -17.59 -10.18 17.23
C GLN A 110 -16.81 -8.89 17.55
N ALA A 111 -16.28 -8.76 18.77
CA ALA A 111 -15.47 -7.61 19.16
C ALA A 111 -13.96 -7.88 18.94
N PHE A 112 -13.62 -9.00 18.30
CA PHE A 112 -12.24 -9.37 18.04
C PHE A 112 -11.68 -8.63 16.83
N GLY A 113 -10.36 -8.63 16.70
CA GLY A 113 -9.74 -8.35 15.40
C GLY A 113 -9.84 -9.58 14.50
N ILE A 114 -9.93 -9.35 13.19
CA ILE A 114 -10.07 -10.36 12.11
C ILE A 114 -9.26 -11.65 12.33
N GLU A 115 -7.99 -11.55 12.75
CA GLU A 115 -7.15 -12.74 12.98
C GLU A 115 -7.72 -13.66 14.07
N ARG A 116 -8.22 -13.07 15.15
CA ARG A 116 -8.80 -13.82 16.27
C ARG A 116 -10.20 -14.32 15.94
N GLU A 117 -10.97 -13.59 15.12
CA GLU A 117 -12.25 -14.06 14.57
C GLU A 117 -12.08 -15.30 13.71
N VAL A 118 -11.14 -15.27 12.76
CA VAL A 118 -10.80 -16.44 11.93
C VAL A 118 -10.39 -17.61 12.81
N LYS A 119 -9.50 -17.41 13.77
CA LYS A 119 -9.06 -18.46 14.70
C LYS A 119 -10.24 -19.06 15.48
N GLN A 120 -11.15 -18.22 15.97
CA GLN A 120 -12.32 -18.64 16.71
C GLN A 120 -13.32 -19.41 15.82
N GLY A 121 -13.57 -18.93 14.60
CA GLY A 121 -14.42 -19.60 13.60
C GLY A 121 -13.88 -20.99 13.24
N ARG A 122 -12.56 -21.12 13.07
CA ARG A 122 -11.88 -22.43 12.87
C ARG A 122 -12.11 -23.37 14.05
N ALA A 123 -11.93 -22.89 15.27
CA ALA A 123 -12.14 -23.70 16.47
C ALA A 123 -13.59 -24.21 16.59
N TRP A 124 -14.58 -23.39 16.21
CA TRP A 124 -15.98 -23.84 16.16
C TRP A 124 -16.23 -24.88 15.08
N LEU A 125 -15.62 -24.73 13.89
CA LEU A 125 -15.71 -25.72 12.82
C LEU A 125 -15.10 -27.07 13.22
N ASP A 126 -13.96 -27.03 13.92
CA ASP A 126 -13.32 -28.24 14.47
C ASP A 126 -14.23 -28.93 15.50
N GLU A 127 -14.92 -28.15 16.34
CA GLU A 127 -15.87 -28.68 17.32
C GLU A 127 -17.13 -29.28 16.66
N LEU A 128 -17.70 -28.62 15.64
CA LEU A 128 -18.81 -29.16 14.85
C LEU A 128 -18.41 -30.45 14.12
N GLY A 129 -17.16 -30.52 13.65
CA GLY A 129 -16.61 -31.70 12.98
C GLY A 129 -16.46 -32.94 13.87
N ARG A 130 -16.52 -32.81 15.20
CA ARG A 130 -16.43 -33.96 16.12
C ARG A 130 -17.66 -34.86 16.07
N ASN A 131 -18.82 -34.32 15.74
CA ASN A 131 -20.05 -35.09 15.59
C ASN A 131 -20.86 -34.57 14.40
N PRO A 132 -20.53 -35.01 13.16
CA PRO A 132 -21.09 -34.43 11.94
C PRO A 132 -22.59 -34.65 11.79
N ASP A 133 -23.15 -35.67 12.44
CA ASP A 133 -24.57 -36.02 12.36
C ASP A 133 -25.44 -35.21 13.35
N GLU A 134 -24.83 -34.40 14.23
CA GLU A 134 -25.60 -33.58 15.16
C GLU A 134 -26.32 -32.42 14.43
N PRO A 135 -27.53 -32.01 14.85
CA PRO A 135 -28.30 -30.99 14.13
C PRO A 135 -27.56 -29.66 13.93
N LEU A 136 -26.72 -29.26 14.91
CA LEU A 136 -25.91 -28.05 14.78
C LEU A 136 -24.83 -28.20 13.71
N ALA A 137 -24.15 -29.35 13.63
CA ALA A 137 -23.12 -29.59 12.62
C ALA A 137 -23.72 -29.61 11.20
N LEU A 138 -24.87 -30.27 11.00
CA LEU A 138 -25.56 -30.32 9.71
C LEU A 138 -25.95 -28.92 9.22
N GLN A 139 -26.38 -28.03 10.11
CA GLN A 139 -26.81 -26.68 9.77
C GLN A 139 -25.64 -25.71 9.57
N TRP A 140 -24.65 -25.77 10.46
CA TRP A 140 -23.67 -24.68 10.61
C TRP A 140 -22.32 -24.94 9.96
N THR A 141 -21.91 -26.18 9.75
CA THR A 141 -20.57 -26.49 9.21
C THR A 141 -20.33 -25.81 7.87
N LEU A 142 -21.28 -25.91 6.93
CA LEU A 142 -21.15 -25.28 5.61
C LEU A 142 -21.26 -23.75 5.69
N ARG A 143 -22.19 -23.23 6.50
CA ARG A 143 -22.44 -21.78 6.61
C ARG A 143 -21.27 -21.06 7.26
N LEU A 144 -20.89 -21.46 8.47
CA LEU A 144 -19.72 -20.92 9.18
C LEU A 144 -18.43 -21.20 8.41
N GLY A 145 -18.32 -22.38 7.78
CA GLY A 145 -17.19 -22.74 6.94
C GLY A 145 -17.00 -21.75 5.81
N SER A 146 -18.07 -21.45 5.07
CA SER A 146 -18.06 -20.49 3.97
C SER A 146 -17.62 -19.09 4.41
N VAL A 147 -18.24 -18.51 5.44
CA VAL A 147 -17.91 -17.14 5.87
C VAL A 147 -16.53 -17.05 6.53
N THR A 148 -16.13 -18.05 7.32
CA THR A 148 -14.80 -18.08 7.95
C THR A 148 -13.70 -18.24 6.91
N ASN A 149 -13.87 -19.14 5.93
CA ASN A 149 -12.93 -19.30 4.81
C ASN A 149 -12.80 -18.01 4.00
N LYS A 150 -13.92 -17.33 3.74
CA LYS A 150 -13.94 -16.09 2.98
C LYS A 150 -13.25 -14.94 3.73
N LEU A 151 -13.47 -14.83 5.04
CA LEU A 151 -12.81 -13.86 5.90
C LEU A 151 -11.29 -14.09 5.91
N ASP A 152 -10.86 -15.33 6.16
CA ASP A 152 -9.47 -15.77 6.18
C ASP A 152 -8.74 -15.51 4.85
N GLY A 153 -9.34 -15.94 3.73
CA GLY A 153 -8.81 -15.72 2.40
C GLY A 153 -8.68 -14.23 2.05
N SER A 154 -9.67 -13.41 2.45
CA SER A 154 -9.63 -11.96 2.21
C SER A 154 -8.59 -11.26 3.09
N ALA A 155 -8.41 -11.72 4.33
CA ALA A 155 -7.40 -11.20 5.26
C ALA A 155 -5.98 -11.52 4.75
N THR A 156 -5.78 -12.76 4.31
CA THR A 156 -4.52 -13.21 3.69
C THR A 156 -4.21 -12.41 2.43
N GLU A 157 -5.18 -12.24 1.52
CA GLU A 157 -4.96 -11.46 0.30
C GLU A 157 -4.58 -10.00 0.64
N ARG A 158 -5.24 -9.36 1.61
CA ARG A 158 -4.86 -8.01 2.06
C ARG A 158 -3.42 -7.98 2.57
N ALA A 159 -3.02 -8.95 3.39
CA ALA A 159 -1.66 -9.03 3.93
C ALA A 159 -0.62 -9.19 2.81
N ASP A 160 -0.89 -10.04 1.82
CA ASP A 160 0.01 -10.26 0.69
C ASP A 160 0.15 -9.00 -0.18
N ARG A 161 -0.95 -8.28 -0.43
CA ARG A 161 -0.89 -7.00 -1.16
C ARG A 161 -0.11 -5.93 -0.39
N LEU A 162 -0.22 -5.92 0.93
CA LEU A 162 0.56 -5.00 1.78
C LEU A 162 2.06 -5.32 1.69
N ARG A 163 2.44 -6.59 1.79
CA ARG A 163 3.83 -7.04 1.64
C ARG A 163 4.40 -6.69 0.26
N ALA A 164 3.63 -6.92 -0.80
CA ALA A 164 4.04 -6.57 -2.17
C ALA A 164 4.28 -5.06 -2.33
N LEU A 165 3.45 -4.21 -1.72
CA LEU A 165 3.64 -2.76 -1.75
C LEU A 165 4.87 -2.30 -0.95
N ALA A 166 5.17 -2.99 0.17
CA ALA A 166 6.39 -2.73 0.93
C ALA A 166 7.65 -3.09 0.13
N LEU A 167 7.67 -4.25 -0.52
CA LEU A 167 8.76 -4.65 -1.42
C LEU A 167 8.94 -3.66 -2.58
N GLN A 168 7.84 -3.18 -3.16
CA GLN A 168 7.89 -2.15 -4.20
C GLN A 168 8.54 -0.86 -3.68
N SER A 169 8.24 -0.46 -2.44
CA SER A 169 8.82 0.76 -1.86
C SER A 169 10.34 0.64 -1.72
N THR A 170 10.85 -0.53 -1.33
CA THR A 170 12.31 -0.79 -1.33
C THR A 170 12.92 -0.73 -2.73
N SER A 171 12.24 -1.26 -3.75
CA SER A 171 12.70 -1.13 -5.14
C SER A 171 12.77 0.32 -5.63
N GLU A 172 11.84 1.17 -5.19
CA GLU A 172 11.83 2.61 -5.49
C GLU A 172 12.98 3.34 -4.78
N GLU A 173 13.26 3.01 -3.52
CA GLU A 173 14.40 3.57 -2.77
C GLU A 173 15.73 3.25 -3.45
N LEU A 174 15.97 1.98 -3.80
CA LEU A 174 17.18 1.55 -4.51
C LEU A 174 17.31 2.23 -5.88
N TYR A 175 16.20 2.43 -6.59
CA TYR A 175 16.22 3.17 -7.86
C TYR A 175 16.64 4.63 -7.68
N VAL A 176 16.21 5.30 -6.61
CA VAL A 176 16.65 6.66 -6.29
C VAL A 176 18.13 6.71 -5.92
N GLU A 177 18.62 5.71 -5.17
CA GLU A 177 20.05 5.58 -4.85
C GLU A 177 20.90 5.39 -6.12
N ASP A 178 20.45 4.55 -7.05
CA ASP A 178 21.10 4.35 -8.36
C ASP A 178 21.20 5.67 -9.12
N ILE A 179 20.12 6.48 -9.15
CA ILE A 179 20.13 7.80 -9.81
C ILE A 179 21.15 8.73 -9.17
N ASN A 180 21.23 8.78 -7.84
CA ASN A 180 22.17 9.67 -7.15
C ASN A 180 23.62 9.33 -7.48
N LEU A 181 23.94 8.03 -7.58
CA LEU A 181 25.25 7.56 -8.00
C LEU A 181 25.57 7.96 -9.44
N GLU A 182 24.60 7.86 -10.35
CA GLU A 182 24.78 8.28 -11.74
C GLU A 182 24.82 9.81 -11.91
N LEU A 183 24.16 10.58 -11.05
CA LEU A 183 24.27 12.04 -11.01
C LEU A 183 25.71 12.50 -10.70
N ASP A 184 26.37 11.84 -9.74
CA ASP A 184 27.75 12.15 -9.37
C ASP A 184 28.71 11.84 -10.54
N ARG A 185 28.49 10.72 -11.23
CA ARG A 185 29.25 10.33 -12.43
C ARG A 185 29.04 11.33 -13.57
N LEU A 186 27.79 11.69 -13.85
CA LEU A 186 27.43 12.67 -14.87
C LEU A 186 28.08 14.03 -14.60
N GLU A 187 28.01 14.55 -13.37
CA GLU A 187 28.68 15.81 -13.04
C GLU A 187 30.19 15.74 -13.29
N GLY A 188 30.82 14.62 -12.94
CA GLY A 188 32.24 14.35 -13.22
C GLY A 188 32.57 14.39 -14.71
N ASP A 189 31.76 13.71 -15.54
CA ASP A 189 32.00 13.64 -16.98
C ASP A 189 31.70 14.97 -17.68
N LEU A 190 30.65 15.69 -17.28
CA LEU A 190 30.36 17.03 -17.78
C LEU A 190 31.49 18.03 -17.46
N LYS A 191 32.12 17.94 -16.28
CA LYS A 191 33.27 18.78 -15.93
C LYS A 191 34.51 18.49 -16.78
N LYS A 192 34.71 17.24 -17.21
CA LYS A 192 35.79 16.86 -18.13
C LYS A 192 35.52 17.35 -19.55
N LEU A 193 34.29 17.24 -20.01
CA LEU A 193 33.87 17.69 -21.35
C LEU A 193 33.87 19.22 -21.47
N PHE A 194 33.56 19.94 -20.39
CA PHE A 194 33.43 21.40 -20.37
C PHE A 194 34.32 22.07 -19.31
N PRO A 195 35.66 21.97 -19.45
CA PRO A 195 36.59 22.56 -18.48
C PRO A 195 36.41 24.09 -18.40
N GLY A 196 36.29 24.61 -17.18
CA GLY A 196 36.11 26.05 -16.93
C GLY A 196 34.73 26.61 -17.26
N GLN A 197 33.74 25.77 -17.61
CA GLN A 197 32.38 26.20 -17.98
C GLN A 197 31.31 25.73 -16.97
N PRO A 198 31.36 26.17 -15.69
CA PRO A 198 30.47 25.67 -14.65
C PRO A 198 28.98 25.98 -14.91
N LYS A 199 28.67 27.08 -15.61
CA LYS A 199 27.29 27.42 -15.99
C LYS A 199 26.71 26.41 -16.98
N ARG A 200 27.52 25.92 -17.92
CA ARG A 200 27.12 24.92 -18.90
C ARG A 200 26.86 23.57 -18.22
N VAL A 201 27.77 23.13 -17.34
CA VAL A 201 27.56 21.93 -16.51
C VAL A 201 26.29 22.03 -15.68
N ALA A 202 26.05 23.18 -15.05
CA ALA A 202 24.87 23.40 -14.22
C ALA A 202 23.55 23.34 -15.01
N ALA A 203 23.54 23.74 -16.28
CA ALA A 203 22.34 23.71 -17.11
C ALA A 203 21.79 22.28 -17.32
N PHE A 204 22.68 21.29 -17.51
CA PHE A 204 22.28 19.88 -17.63
C PHE A 204 21.73 19.31 -16.31
N LEU A 205 22.15 19.85 -15.17
CA LEU A 205 21.78 19.38 -13.83
C LEU A 205 20.67 20.21 -13.18
N GLU A 206 20.15 21.22 -13.88
CA GLU A 206 19.08 22.09 -13.40
C GLU A 206 17.84 21.33 -12.90
N PRO A 207 17.39 20.22 -13.56
CA PRO A 207 16.23 19.46 -13.09
C PRO A 207 16.37 18.88 -11.68
N THR A 208 17.60 18.69 -11.20
CA THR A 208 17.87 18.18 -9.84
C THR A 208 17.66 19.22 -8.75
N ARG A 209 17.59 20.51 -9.10
CA ARG A 209 17.50 21.57 -8.10
C ARG A 209 16.15 21.51 -7.38
N PRO A 210 16.14 21.72 -6.05
CA PRO A 210 14.89 21.80 -5.31
C PRO A 210 14.04 22.94 -5.86
N LYS A 211 12.80 22.65 -6.28
CA LYS A 211 11.83 23.72 -6.57
C LYS A 211 11.66 24.55 -5.30
N ARG A 212 12.11 25.81 -5.31
CA ARG A 212 11.81 26.74 -4.21
C ARG A 212 10.29 26.85 -4.11
N LYS A 213 9.73 26.52 -2.94
CA LYS A 213 8.35 26.85 -2.60
C LYS A 213 8.22 28.37 -2.77
N ARG A 214 7.49 28.83 -3.78
CA ARG A 214 6.99 30.21 -3.80
C ARG A 214 6.04 30.30 -2.61
N GLU A 215 6.36 31.14 -1.63
CA GLU A 215 5.39 31.56 -0.62
C GLU A 215 4.21 32.18 -1.38
N VAL A 216 3.09 31.46 -1.40
CA VAL A 216 1.80 32.03 -1.73
C VAL A 216 1.29 32.59 -0.40
N GLY A 217 1.47 33.89 -0.19
CA GLY A 217 1.12 34.54 1.06
C GLY A 217 1.25 36.07 1.01
N SER A 218 0.37 36.73 0.26
CA SER A 218 -0.35 37.93 0.75
C SER A 218 -1.49 38.28 -0.23
N THR A 219 -2.70 37.82 0.11
CA THR A 219 -3.99 38.52 -0.11
C THR A 219 -3.80 40.03 0.14
N ASP A 220 -4.12 40.91 -0.80
CA ASP A 220 -5.45 41.48 -1.06
C ASP A 220 -6.27 41.72 0.21
N GLU A 221 -6.14 42.91 0.78
CA GLU A 221 -7.22 43.69 1.41
C GLU A 221 -6.68 45.09 1.78
N GLY A 222 -7.29 46.13 1.22
CA GLY A 222 -6.92 47.53 1.49
C GLY A 222 -7.62 48.53 0.58
N LEU A 223 -8.96 48.42 0.46
CA LEU A 223 -9.81 49.53 0.05
C LEU A 223 -9.72 50.63 1.12
N GLU A 224 -8.89 51.66 0.89
CA GLU A 224 -9.05 52.95 1.56
C GLU A 224 -9.78 53.89 0.61
N GLY A 225 -11.03 54.21 0.97
CA GLY A 225 -11.71 55.36 0.44
C GLY A 225 -11.12 56.60 1.09
N GLU A 226 -10.77 57.59 0.28
CA GLU A 226 -10.60 58.96 0.73
C GLU A 226 -11.67 59.81 0.07
N ASP A 227 -12.52 60.38 0.93
CA ASP A 227 -13.38 61.52 0.65
C ASP A 227 -12.56 62.69 0.10
N SER A 228 -13.01 63.30 -0.99
CA SER A 228 -12.96 64.75 -1.28
C SER A 228 -13.79 65.10 -2.51
#